data_AF-A0A2U9R9Z2-F1
#
_entry.id   AF-A0A2U9R9Z2-F1
#
_cell.length_a   1.000
_cell.length_b   1.000
_cell.length_c   1.000
_cell.angle_alpha   90.00
_cell.angle_beta   90.00
_cell.angle_gamma   90.00
#
_symmetry.space_group_name_H-M   'P 1'
#
loop_
_entity.id
_entity.type
_entity.pdbx_description
1 polymer ?
#
loop_
_entity_poly.entity_id
_entity_poly.type
_entity_poly.pdbx_seq_one_letter_code
_entity_poly.pdbx_strand_id
1 'polypeptide(L)'
;MGRERRSLSSTSSTSGSSFSSPLNPPIDPKILISRSKMYESKYPLHLLLKSANGILRNARSYDKEGAREDAFVLYSRFVDLIANQVSSRSELKRSKMAFKKNKTSKDSEVYAEYVKLLPNLSMAMDRSEHLMSEIRKEYIDYKKVEMALEEARELQRKKFLERKERGEKQLQEMRRSIERRKSSMHSDDRELLNKLRSLSTTSSTEFENRPNLQVPSYPSINDTAIAEDESYAYSQMSKAPKLPSYPAISKNNAPSYDLVSAPSGANQVSLQKPKVKSEANHKTVNFTEGGAPLRTLYLPADLPQRFLEIAEPNTSKKLETCGILIGKLNRNAFFITHLLIPEQESTSDTCSTLNEEKMFEYIENEDPDLFILGWIHTHPTQSCFLSSIDLHTQNSYQIMLNEAIAIVCAPTDHHSKKLGVFRLTDPPGVPTITNCSQSGFHPHEEPNLYVDCNRVSNKQVSSGHVVIKTGLTFKVKDLR
;
A
#
# COMPACT_ATOMS: atom_id res chain seq x y z
N MET A 1 30.50 50.85 -25.02
CA MET A 1 31.55 49.81 -25.17
C MET A 1 32.15 49.59 -23.78
N GLY A 2 32.20 48.43 -23.14
CA GLY A 2 31.74 47.08 -23.43
C GLY A 2 32.15 46.15 -22.27
N ARG A 3 31.24 45.23 -21.93
CA ARG A 3 31.41 43.92 -21.23
C ARG A 3 31.57 43.83 -19.70
N GLU A 4 30.81 42.85 -19.20
CA GLU A 4 30.63 42.32 -17.83
C GLU A 4 31.90 41.73 -17.16
N ARG A 5 31.90 41.62 -15.82
CA ARG A 5 31.71 40.33 -15.09
C ARG A 5 31.64 40.50 -13.55
N ARG A 6 30.65 39.85 -12.93
CA ARG A 6 30.55 39.55 -11.48
C ARG A 6 31.44 38.35 -11.11
N SER A 7 31.91 38.27 -9.86
CA SER A 7 31.94 37.00 -9.09
C SER A 7 31.84 37.23 -7.58
N LEU A 8 30.64 37.00 -7.05
CA LEU A 8 30.37 36.68 -5.65
C LEU A 8 30.69 35.19 -5.45
N SER A 9 31.48 34.84 -4.43
CA SER A 9 31.73 33.46 -4.01
C SER A 9 30.59 32.97 -3.12
N SER A 10 29.60 32.31 -3.73
CA SER A 10 28.65 31.46 -3.02
C SER A 10 29.20 30.03 -2.96
N THR A 11 29.43 29.53 -1.76
CA THR A 11 29.71 28.12 -1.48
C THR A 11 28.46 27.29 -1.76
N SER A 12 28.35 26.69 -2.95
CA SER A 12 27.33 25.68 -3.24
C SER A 12 27.82 24.33 -2.74
N SER A 13 27.32 23.93 -1.58
CA SER A 13 27.20 22.53 -1.20
C SER A 13 26.45 21.79 -2.31
N THR A 14 27.13 20.88 -2.99
CA THR A 14 26.51 19.91 -3.89
C THR A 14 25.59 19.00 -3.05
N SER A 15 24.33 19.41 -2.94
CA SER A 15 23.25 18.54 -2.53
C SER A 15 23.18 17.40 -3.55
N GLY A 16 23.70 16.23 -3.18
CA GLY A 16 23.37 15.00 -3.88
C GLY A 16 21.85 14.87 -3.88
N SER A 17 21.23 15.06 -5.04
CA SER A 17 19.81 14.74 -5.20
C SER A 17 19.70 13.23 -5.09
N SER A 18 19.40 12.74 -3.88
CA SER A 18 18.92 11.40 -3.68
C SER A 18 17.63 11.26 -4.49
N PHE A 19 17.73 10.68 -5.68
CA PHE A 19 16.57 10.21 -6.44
C PHE A 19 16.03 8.98 -5.70
N SER A 20 15.26 9.22 -4.64
CA SER A 20 14.45 8.18 -4.04
C SER A 20 13.22 7.97 -4.92
N SER A 21 13.00 6.75 -5.39
CA SER A 21 11.72 6.37 -5.98
C SER A 21 10.58 6.74 -5.03
N PRO A 22 9.42 7.20 -5.53
CA PRO A 22 8.26 7.45 -4.68
C PRO A 22 7.92 6.18 -3.88
N LEU A 23 7.60 6.37 -2.60
CA LEU A 23 7.38 5.30 -1.62
C LEU A 23 6.29 4.29 -2.02
N ASN A 24 5.37 4.69 -2.91
CA ASN A 24 4.41 3.82 -3.59
C ASN A 24 4.42 4.16 -5.09
N PRO A 25 4.77 3.23 -5.98
CA PRO A 25 4.66 3.45 -7.42
C PRO A 25 3.18 3.55 -7.83
N PRO A 26 2.83 4.38 -8.84
CA PRO A 26 1.48 4.43 -9.39
C PRO A 26 1.10 3.06 -9.98
N ILE A 27 -0.17 2.66 -9.82
CA ILE A 27 -0.65 1.37 -10.34
C ILE A 27 -0.71 1.43 -11.87
N ASP A 28 -0.33 0.33 -12.54
CA ASP A 28 -0.45 0.23 -14.00
C ASP A 28 -1.92 0.45 -14.43
N PRO A 29 -2.19 1.40 -15.35
CA PRO A 29 -3.54 1.66 -15.86
C PRO A 29 -4.27 0.40 -16.37
N LYS A 30 -3.55 -0.60 -16.91
CA LYS A 30 -4.16 -1.86 -17.36
C LYS A 30 -4.73 -2.68 -16.20
N ILE A 31 -4.04 -2.69 -15.06
CA ILE A 31 -4.49 -3.37 -13.85
C ILE A 31 -5.73 -2.67 -13.30
N LEU A 32 -5.73 -1.33 -13.29
CA LEU A 32 -6.89 -0.54 -12.85
C LEU A 32 -8.13 -0.78 -13.72
N ILE A 33 -7.97 -0.84 -15.05
CA ILE A 33 -9.07 -1.18 -15.98
C ILE A 33 -9.59 -2.61 -15.73
N SER A 34 -8.71 -3.55 -15.39
CA SER A 34 -9.14 -4.90 -15.04
C SER A 34 -9.96 -4.90 -13.74
N ARG A 35 -9.55 -4.13 -12.73
CA ARG A 35 -10.26 -4.00 -11.43
C ARG A 35 -11.59 -3.27 -11.49
N SER A 36 -11.76 -2.38 -12.47
CA SER A 36 -13.01 -1.65 -12.66
C SER A 36 -14.13 -2.50 -13.26
N LYS A 37 -13.82 -3.70 -13.79
CA LYS A 37 -14.85 -4.63 -14.26
C LYS A 37 -15.67 -5.11 -13.07
N MET A 38 -16.97 -4.93 -13.14
CA MET A 38 -17.88 -5.45 -12.13
C MET A 38 -18.09 -6.95 -12.36
N TYR A 39 -18.19 -7.73 -11.28
CA TYR A 39 -18.57 -9.14 -11.37
C TYR A 39 -19.99 -9.25 -11.95
N GLU A 40 -20.23 -10.26 -12.78
CA GLU A 40 -21.55 -10.48 -13.40
C GLU A 40 -22.59 -10.73 -12.32
N SER A 41 -23.51 -9.78 -12.17
CA SER A 41 -24.47 -9.81 -11.07
C SER A 41 -25.80 -10.41 -11.52
N LYS A 42 -26.19 -11.50 -10.85
CA LYS A 42 -27.53 -12.12 -10.95
C LYS A 42 -28.57 -11.43 -10.05
N TYR A 43 -28.23 -10.32 -9.39
CA TYR A 43 -29.12 -9.65 -8.44
C TYR A 43 -30.36 -9.04 -9.12
N PRO A 44 -31.51 -8.92 -8.44
CA PRO A 44 -32.70 -8.25 -8.97
C PRO A 44 -32.44 -6.79 -9.38
N LEU A 45 -33.15 -6.28 -10.40
CA LEU A 45 -32.92 -4.93 -10.95
C LEU A 45 -33.02 -3.79 -9.92
N HIS A 46 -34.01 -3.84 -9.03
CA HIS A 46 -34.20 -2.78 -8.03
C HIS A 46 -33.00 -2.68 -7.06
N LEU A 47 -32.38 -3.80 -6.69
CA LEU A 47 -31.21 -3.82 -5.79
C LEU A 47 -29.96 -3.27 -6.49
N LEU A 48 -29.82 -3.53 -7.79
CA LEU A 48 -28.76 -2.93 -8.61
C LEU A 48 -28.87 -1.41 -8.69
N LEU A 49 -30.07 -0.88 -8.91
CA LEU A 49 -30.30 0.57 -8.96
C LEU A 49 -29.97 1.26 -7.64
N LYS A 50 -30.34 0.66 -6.51
CA LYS A 50 -29.97 1.17 -5.18
C LYS A 50 -28.46 1.13 -4.94
N SER A 51 -27.83 0.01 -5.28
CA SER A 51 -26.37 -0.14 -5.16
C SER A 51 -25.62 0.90 -5.99
N ALA A 52 -26.16 1.30 -7.15
CA ALA A 52 -25.54 2.31 -8.01
C ALA A 52 -25.40 3.68 -7.32
N ASN A 53 -26.39 4.11 -6.53
CA ASN A 53 -26.28 5.36 -5.76
C ASN A 53 -25.15 5.28 -4.74
N GLY A 54 -25.04 4.15 -4.01
CA GLY A 54 -23.95 3.91 -3.06
C GLY A 54 -22.57 3.92 -3.72
N ILE A 55 -22.41 3.25 -4.88
CA ILE A 55 -21.16 3.25 -5.64
C ILE A 55 -20.78 4.67 -6.05
N LEU A 56 -21.73 5.44 -6.59
CA LEU A 56 -21.48 6.81 -7.03
C LEU A 56 -21.11 7.74 -5.88
N ARG A 57 -21.79 7.60 -4.74
CA ARG A 57 -21.50 8.35 -3.52
C ARG A 57 -20.07 8.09 -3.04
N ASN A 58 -19.71 6.82 -2.92
CA ASN A 58 -18.35 6.40 -2.54
C ASN A 58 -17.30 6.91 -3.54
N ALA A 59 -17.59 6.89 -4.85
CA ALA A 59 -16.71 7.42 -5.89
C ALA A 59 -16.42 8.92 -5.67
N ARG A 60 -17.46 9.71 -5.38
CA ARG A 60 -17.33 11.15 -5.08
C ARG A 60 -16.50 11.40 -3.82
N SER A 61 -16.68 10.60 -2.77
CA SER A 61 -15.89 10.74 -1.55
C SER A 61 -14.41 10.42 -1.78
N TYR A 62 -14.07 9.39 -2.55
CA TYR A 62 -12.66 9.13 -2.94
C TYR A 62 -12.07 10.25 -3.78
N ASP A 63 -12.85 10.76 -4.72
CA ASP A 63 -12.43 11.85 -5.60
C ASP A 63 -12.10 13.12 -4.79
N LYS A 64 -12.95 13.45 -3.81
CA LYS A 64 -12.75 14.55 -2.86
C LYS A 64 -11.50 14.38 -1.99
N GLU A 65 -11.16 13.14 -1.61
CA GLU A 65 -9.92 12.84 -0.87
C GLU A 65 -8.67 12.80 -1.75
N GLY A 66 -8.82 12.87 -3.08
CA GLY A 66 -7.71 12.74 -4.02
C GLY A 66 -7.22 11.30 -4.23
N ALA A 67 -8.00 10.30 -3.78
CA ALA A 67 -7.76 8.89 -4.04
C ALA A 67 -8.19 8.54 -5.49
N ARG A 68 -7.44 9.06 -6.47
CA ARG A 68 -7.78 9.05 -7.90
C ARG A 68 -8.00 7.64 -8.47
N GLU A 69 -7.18 6.67 -8.06
CA GLU A 69 -7.26 5.29 -8.54
C GLU A 69 -8.58 4.62 -8.10
N ASP A 70 -8.94 4.76 -6.82
CA ASP A 70 -10.18 4.21 -6.26
C ASP A 70 -11.42 4.93 -6.81
N ALA A 71 -11.35 6.25 -6.94
CA ALA A 71 -12.40 7.04 -7.56
C ALA A 71 -12.64 6.58 -9.01
N PHE A 72 -11.56 6.39 -9.79
CA PHE A 72 -11.66 5.86 -11.15
C PHE A 72 -12.36 4.49 -11.17
N VAL A 73 -11.92 3.56 -10.32
CA VAL A 73 -12.50 2.20 -10.26
C VAL A 73 -14.00 2.28 -9.98
N LEU A 74 -14.45 3.09 -9.01
CA LEU A 74 -15.87 3.19 -8.68
C LEU A 74 -16.69 3.94 -9.73
N TYR A 75 -16.19 5.04 -10.31
CA TYR A 75 -16.89 5.70 -11.41
C TYR A 75 -17.03 4.76 -12.61
N SER A 76 -15.98 4.02 -12.98
CA SER A 76 -16.06 3.04 -14.06
C SER A 76 -17.00 1.87 -13.74
N ARG A 77 -17.05 1.38 -12.49
CA ARG A 77 -18.04 0.37 -12.07
C ARG A 77 -19.47 0.90 -12.17
N PHE A 78 -19.71 2.15 -11.76
CA PHE A 78 -21.01 2.79 -11.90
C PHE A 78 -21.44 2.90 -13.36
N VAL A 79 -20.51 3.31 -14.25
CA VAL A 79 -20.74 3.38 -15.69
C VAL A 79 -21.08 2.00 -16.25
N ASP A 80 -20.29 0.98 -15.95
CA ASP A 80 -20.54 -0.39 -16.42
C ASP A 80 -21.90 -0.93 -15.94
N LEU A 81 -22.22 -0.72 -14.65
CA LEU A 81 -23.49 -1.13 -14.06
C LEU A 81 -24.68 -0.49 -14.79
N ILE A 82 -24.68 0.82 -14.98
CA ILE A 82 -25.82 1.53 -15.56
C ILE A 82 -25.88 1.35 -17.08
N ALA A 83 -24.77 1.55 -17.77
CA ALA A 83 -24.71 1.56 -19.23
C ALA A 83 -24.77 0.16 -19.84
N ASN A 84 -24.21 -0.87 -19.19
CA ASN A 84 -24.14 -2.22 -19.74
C ASN A 84 -25.05 -3.21 -19.01
N GLN A 85 -25.00 -3.28 -17.67
CA GLN A 85 -25.73 -4.32 -16.94
C GLN A 85 -27.23 -4.01 -16.76
N VAL A 86 -27.57 -2.79 -16.39
CA VAL A 86 -28.96 -2.37 -16.13
C VAL A 86 -29.70 -2.13 -17.44
N SER A 87 -29.08 -1.40 -18.38
CA SER A 87 -29.71 -1.02 -19.66
C SER A 87 -30.12 -2.21 -20.53
N SER A 88 -29.38 -3.32 -20.44
CA SER A 88 -29.57 -4.52 -21.25
C SER A 88 -30.67 -5.46 -20.71
N ARG A 89 -31.09 -5.30 -19.45
CA ARG A 89 -32.06 -6.18 -18.80
C ARG A 89 -33.46 -6.06 -19.38
N SER A 90 -34.11 -7.21 -19.58
CA SER A 90 -35.49 -7.30 -20.06
C SER A 90 -36.50 -6.70 -19.06
N GLU A 91 -36.21 -6.82 -17.76
CA GLU A 91 -36.97 -6.20 -16.66
C GLU A 91 -37.13 -4.68 -16.85
N LEU A 92 -36.06 -3.97 -17.17
CA LEU A 92 -36.10 -2.52 -17.37
C LEU A 92 -37.01 -2.12 -18.52
N LYS A 93 -37.05 -2.92 -19.59
CA LYS A 93 -37.96 -2.70 -20.73
C LYS A 93 -39.43 -2.83 -20.31
N ARG A 94 -39.76 -3.79 -19.44
CA ARG A 94 -41.10 -3.95 -18.87
C ARG A 94 -41.46 -2.75 -17.99
N SER A 95 -40.57 -2.36 -17.08
CA SER A 95 -40.73 -1.18 -16.22
C SER A 95 -40.95 0.11 -17.02
N LYS A 96 -40.24 0.28 -18.14
CA LYS A 96 -40.44 1.41 -19.07
C LYS A 96 -41.86 1.43 -19.68
N MET A 97 -42.39 0.26 -20.04
CA MET A 97 -43.75 0.16 -20.56
C MET A 97 -44.80 0.44 -19.47
N ALA A 98 -44.57 -0.06 -18.26
CA ALA A 98 -45.42 0.23 -17.10
C ALA A 98 -45.45 1.74 -16.82
N PHE A 99 -44.29 2.41 -16.80
CA PHE A 99 -44.18 3.85 -16.56
C PHE A 99 -44.96 4.70 -17.57
N LYS A 100 -45.02 4.26 -18.84
CA LYS A 100 -45.84 4.92 -19.87
C LYS A 100 -47.34 4.75 -19.66
N LYS A 101 -47.78 3.62 -19.08
CA LYS A 101 -49.20 3.30 -18.87
C LYS A 101 -49.72 3.89 -17.56
N ASN A 102 -49.01 3.67 -16.47
CA ASN A 102 -49.37 4.15 -15.14
C ASN A 102 -48.10 4.55 -14.39
N LYS A 103 -47.97 5.83 -14.02
CA LYS A 103 -46.79 6.35 -13.34
C LYS A 103 -46.67 5.93 -11.88
N THR A 104 -47.74 5.42 -11.26
CA THR A 104 -47.79 5.12 -9.81
C THR A 104 -47.63 3.64 -9.46
N SER A 105 -47.45 2.75 -10.43
CA SER A 105 -47.17 1.34 -10.14
C SER A 105 -45.72 1.12 -9.69
N LYS A 106 -45.47 0.12 -8.83
CA LYS A 106 -44.12 -0.27 -8.37
C LYS A 106 -43.12 -0.47 -9.53
N ASP A 107 -43.55 -1.12 -10.62
CA ASP A 107 -42.69 -1.30 -11.82
C ASP A 107 -42.30 0.01 -12.49
N SER A 108 -43.11 1.06 -12.33
CA SER A 108 -42.87 2.39 -12.86
C SER A 108 -41.88 3.18 -12.00
N GLU A 109 -41.89 2.96 -10.68
CA GLU A 109 -40.93 3.55 -9.74
C GLU A 109 -39.51 3.09 -10.07
N VAL A 110 -39.31 1.80 -10.37
CA VAL A 110 -38.02 1.24 -10.83
C VAL A 110 -37.47 1.99 -12.05
N TYR A 111 -38.33 2.27 -13.04
CA TYR A 111 -37.92 3.04 -14.22
C TYR A 111 -37.65 4.51 -13.89
N ALA A 112 -38.42 5.11 -12.98
CA ALA A 112 -38.22 6.47 -12.53
C ALA A 112 -36.87 6.65 -11.81
N GLU A 113 -36.47 5.68 -10.97
CA GLU A 113 -35.15 5.64 -10.34
C GLU A 113 -34.03 5.55 -11.37
N TYR A 114 -34.15 4.65 -12.36
CA TYR A 114 -33.18 4.56 -13.45
C TYR A 114 -33.00 5.89 -14.19
N VAL A 115 -34.10 6.60 -14.49
CA VAL A 115 -34.04 7.90 -15.17
C VAL A 115 -33.32 8.96 -14.34
N LYS A 116 -33.48 8.96 -13.01
CA LYS A 116 -32.76 9.87 -12.10
C LYS A 116 -31.24 9.65 -12.15
N LEU A 117 -30.77 8.45 -12.51
CA LEU A 117 -29.35 8.12 -12.60
C LEU A 117 -28.70 8.55 -13.93
N LEU A 118 -29.47 8.83 -14.98
CA LEU A 118 -28.92 9.16 -16.32
C LEU A 118 -28.05 10.43 -16.34
N PRO A 119 -28.39 11.54 -15.65
CA PRO A 119 -27.48 12.68 -15.57
C PRO A 119 -26.17 12.34 -14.87
N ASN A 120 -26.24 11.48 -13.84
CA ASN A 120 -25.06 11.02 -13.12
C ASN A 120 -24.18 10.10 -13.98
N LEU A 121 -24.76 9.36 -14.93
CA LEU A 121 -24.00 8.54 -15.88
C LEU A 121 -23.06 9.39 -16.72
N SER A 122 -23.56 10.47 -17.33
CA SER A 122 -22.71 11.37 -18.13
C SER A 122 -21.57 11.94 -17.29
N MET A 123 -21.88 12.45 -16.10
CA MET A 123 -20.89 12.98 -15.16
C MET A 123 -19.83 11.92 -14.78
N ALA A 124 -20.25 10.69 -14.48
CA ALA A 124 -19.34 9.60 -14.11
C ALA A 124 -18.44 9.19 -15.28
N MET A 125 -18.96 9.16 -16.51
CA MET A 125 -18.17 8.88 -17.72
C MET A 125 -17.09 9.94 -17.90
N ASP A 126 -17.46 11.23 -17.94
CA ASP A 126 -16.53 12.35 -18.11
C ASP A 126 -15.46 12.35 -17.00
N ARG A 127 -15.87 12.11 -15.74
CA ARG A 127 -14.95 12.10 -14.61
C ARG A 127 -13.99 10.91 -14.67
N SER A 128 -14.48 9.72 -15.03
CA SER A 128 -13.63 8.52 -15.18
C SER A 128 -12.59 8.68 -16.29
N GLU A 129 -12.94 9.33 -17.41
CA GLU A 129 -12.01 9.60 -18.49
C GLU A 129 -10.92 10.59 -18.05
N HIS A 130 -11.31 11.67 -17.37
CA HIS A 130 -10.37 12.65 -16.83
C HIS A 130 -9.39 12.01 -15.85
N LEU A 131 -9.87 11.24 -14.87
CA LEU A 131 -9.03 10.56 -13.89
C LEU A 131 -8.07 9.58 -14.57
N MET A 132 -8.54 8.80 -15.54
CA MET A 132 -7.69 7.86 -16.29
C MET A 132 -6.60 8.58 -17.09
N SER A 133 -6.89 9.75 -17.67
CA SER A 133 -5.90 10.58 -18.36
C SER A 133 -4.80 11.05 -17.41
N GLU A 134 -5.16 11.53 -16.22
CA GLU A 134 -4.19 11.94 -15.19
C GLU A 134 -3.33 10.77 -14.70
N ILE A 135 -3.96 9.63 -14.38
CA ILE A 135 -3.26 8.42 -13.91
C ILE A 135 -2.28 7.91 -14.97
N ARG A 136 -2.69 7.86 -16.25
CA ARG A 136 -1.79 7.45 -17.35
C ARG A 136 -0.59 8.36 -17.48
N LYS A 137 -0.80 9.68 -17.40
CA LYS A 137 0.28 10.66 -17.48
C LYS A 137 1.30 10.45 -16.35
N GLU A 138 0.81 10.31 -15.12
CA GLU A 138 1.66 10.06 -13.96
C GLU A 138 2.41 8.73 -14.05
N TYR A 139 1.76 7.66 -14.52
CA TYR A 139 2.41 6.36 -14.73
C TYR A 139 3.51 6.43 -15.79
N ILE A 140 3.27 7.12 -16.91
CA ILE A 140 4.28 7.32 -17.97
C ILE A 140 5.47 8.11 -17.43
N ASP A 141 5.21 9.19 -16.68
CA ASP A 141 6.28 10.01 -16.12
C ASP A 141 7.08 9.24 -15.05
N TYR A 142 6.41 8.44 -14.22
CA TYR A 142 7.06 7.50 -13.31
C TYR A 142 7.97 6.51 -14.05
N LYS A 143 7.49 5.88 -15.13
CA LYS A 143 8.27 4.94 -15.94
C LYS A 143 9.50 5.58 -16.57
N LYS A 144 9.43 6.84 -17.02
CA LYS A 144 10.60 7.57 -17.52
C LYS A 144 11.66 7.78 -16.44
N VAL A 145 11.24 8.15 -15.23
CA VAL A 145 12.15 8.35 -14.08
C VAL A 145 12.78 7.02 -13.68
N GLU A 146 12.00 5.94 -13.65
CA GLU A 146 12.48 4.59 -13.34
C GLU A 146 13.53 4.11 -14.35
N MET A 147 13.29 4.29 -15.65
CA MET A 147 14.26 3.98 -16.71
C MET A 147 15.54 4.80 -16.57
N ALA A 148 15.43 6.12 -16.37
CA ALA A 148 16.59 6.99 -16.22
C ALA A 148 17.43 6.64 -14.97
N LEU A 149 16.77 6.20 -13.89
CA LEU A 149 17.44 5.75 -12.67
C LEU A 149 18.21 4.45 -12.93
N GLU A 150 17.62 3.52 -13.68
CA GLU A 150 18.27 2.25 -14.02
C GLU A 150 19.46 2.46 -14.97
N GLU A 151 19.31 3.30 -16.00
CA GLU A 151 20.42 3.70 -16.88
C GLU A 151 21.56 4.35 -16.10
N ALA A 152 21.24 5.19 -15.11
CA ALA A 152 22.25 5.80 -14.25
C ALA A 152 22.98 4.76 -13.37
N ARG A 153 22.27 3.76 -12.84
CA ARG A 153 22.85 2.64 -12.07
C ARG A 153 23.75 1.78 -12.94
N GLU A 154 23.32 1.43 -14.14
CA GLU A 154 24.12 0.66 -15.09
C GLU A 154 25.39 1.42 -15.49
N LEU A 155 25.28 2.73 -15.75
CA LEU A 155 26.43 3.56 -16.07
C LEU A 155 27.42 3.64 -14.89
N GLN A 156 26.92 3.74 -13.66
CA GLN A 156 27.76 3.69 -12.46
C GLN A 156 28.47 2.33 -12.33
N ARG A 157 27.76 1.22 -12.54
CA ARG A 157 28.31 -0.13 -12.52
C ARG A 157 29.38 -0.32 -13.59
N LYS A 158 29.15 0.15 -14.82
CA LYS A 158 30.13 0.09 -15.91
C LYS A 158 31.39 0.89 -15.60
N LYS A 159 31.24 2.13 -15.11
CA LYS A 159 32.37 2.97 -14.68
C LYS A 159 33.17 2.33 -13.55
N PHE A 160 32.51 1.63 -12.64
CA PHE A 160 33.17 0.89 -11.57
C PHE A 160 34.00 -0.28 -12.12
N LEU A 161 33.43 -1.09 -13.02
CA LEU A 161 34.15 -2.19 -13.69
C LEU A 161 35.35 -1.68 -14.50
N GLU A 162 35.19 -0.61 -15.27
CA GLU A 162 36.28 0.00 -16.05
C GLU A 162 37.42 0.50 -15.15
N ARG A 163 37.11 1.10 -13.99
CA ARG A 163 38.12 1.51 -13.00
C ARG A 163 38.87 0.31 -12.43
N LYS A 164 38.15 -0.77 -12.10
CA LYS A 164 38.74 -2.02 -11.59
C LYS A 164 39.67 -2.64 -12.62
N GLU A 165 39.23 -2.79 -13.86
CA GLU A 165 40.04 -3.36 -14.95
C GLU A 165 41.28 -2.51 -15.25
N ARG A 166 41.15 -1.17 -15.22
CA ARG A 166 42.30 -0.27 -15.38
C ARG A 166 43.31 -0.44 -14.24
N GLY A 167 42.84 -0.59 -13.00
CA GLY A 167 43.69 -0.88 -11.85
C GLY A 167 44.42 -2.22 -11.98
N GLU A 168 43.72 -3.27 -12.41
CA GLU A 168 44.31 -4.60 -12.64
C GLU A 168 45.36 -4.58 -13.76
N LYS A 169 45.08 -3.88 -14.88
CA LYS A 169 46.05 -3.70 -15.98
C LYS A 169 47.30 -2.96 -15.52
N GLN A 170 47.15 -1.87 -14.75
CA GLN A 170 48.28 -1.13 -14.19
C GLN A 170 49.12 -2.01 -13.25
N LEU A 171 48.47 -2.82 -12.41
CA LEU A 171 49.16 -3.75 -11.53
C LEU A 171 49.91 -4.84 -12.33
N GLN A 172 49.32 -5.35 -13.40
CA GLN A 172 49.94 -6.34 -14.28
C GLN A 172 51.15 -5.76 -15.03
N GLU A 173 51.05 -4.52 -15.52
CA GLU A 173 52.15 -3.82 -16.18
C GLU A 173 53.27 -3.50 -15.19
N MET A 174 52.94 -3.07 -13.97
CA MET A 174 53.92 -2.89 -12.90
C MET A 174 54.64 -4.20 -12.56
N ARG A 175 53.91 -5.33 -12.47
CA ARG A 175 54.54 -6.65 -12.28
C ARG A 175 55.48 -7.00 -13.43
N ARG A 176 55.06 -6.80 -14.70
CA ARG A 176 55.90 -7.08 -15.87
C ARG A 176 57.15 -6.19 -15.93
N SER A 177 57.07 -4.92 -15.54
CA SER A 177 58.22 -4.03 -15.53
C SER A 177 59.22 -4.40 -14.43
N ILE A 178 58.74 -4.81 -13.25
CA ILE A 178 59.58 -5.37 -12.18
C ILE A 178 60.30 -6.64 -12.68
N GLU A 179 59.58 -7.53 -13.37
CA GLU A 179 60.16 -8.77 -13.92
C GLU A 179 61.27 -8.47 -14.97
N ARG A 180 61.03 -7.52 -15.89
CA ARG A 180 62.03 -7.08 -16.87
C ARG A 180 63.26 -6.46 -16.22
N ARG A 181 63.08 -5.65 -15.18
CA ARG A 181 64.21 -5.09 -14.41
C ARG A 181 65.02 -6.21 -13.76
N LYS A 182 64.36 -7.20 -13.13
CA LYS A 182 65.05 -8.38 -12.57
C LYS A 182 65.82 -9.19 -13.61
N SER A 183 65.30 -9.35 -14.83
CA SER A 183 65.99 -10.10 -15.89
C SER A 183 67.16 -9.34 -16.52
N SER A 184 67.18 -8.00 -16.42
CA SER A 184 68.26 -7.14 -16.93
C SER A 184 69.38 -6.89 -15.92
N MET A 185 69.28 -7.43 -14.70
CA MET A 185 70.34 -7.31 -13.69
C MET A 185 71.51 -8.25 -14.00
N HIS A 186 72.73 -7.74 -13.88
CA HIS A 186 73.95 -8.54 -13.99
C HIS A 186 73.96 -9.67 -12.94
N SER A 187 74.65 -10.78 -13.26
CA SER A 187 74.74 -12.00 -12.44
C SER A 187 75.00 -11.71 -10.96
N ASP A 188 75.92 -10.78 -10.70
CA ASP A 188 76.43 -10.48 -9.37
C ASP A 188 75.40 -9.72 -8.50
N ASP A 189 74.60 -8.83 -9.12
CA ASP A 189 73.54 -8.11 -8.41
C ASP A 189 72.32 -9.01 -8.12
N ARG A 190 72.10 -10.04 -8.95
CA ARG A 190 71.03 -11.02 -8.76
C ARG A 190 71.29 -11.94 -7.57
N GLU A 191 72.56 -12.27 -7.33
CA GLU A 191 73.00 -13.04 -6.16
C GLU A 191 72.92 -12.19 -4.88
N LEU A 192 73.29 -10.90 -4.95
CA LEU A 192 73.16 -9.96 -3.84
C LEU A 192 71.70 -9.77 -3.39
N LEU A 193 70.76 -9.64 -4.33
CA LEU A 193 69.31 -9.55 -4.04
C LEU A 193 68.73 -10.83 -3.43
N ASN A 194 69.20 -12.01 -3.87
CA ASN A 194 68.80 -13.28 -3.28
C ASN A 194 69.38 -13.45 -1.86
N LYS A 195 70.60 -12.96 -1.59
CA LYS A 195 71.18 -12.84 -0.25
C LYS A 195 70.40 -11.87 0.64
N LEU A 196 69.99 -10.71 0.13
CA LEU A 196 69.16 -9.74 0.87
C LEU A 196 67.74 -10.27 1.16
N ARG A 197 67.16 -11.00 0.19
CA ARG A 197 65.84 -11.62 0.35
C ARG A 197 65.89 -12.79 1.35
N SER A 198 66.94 -13.60 1.34
CA SER A 198 67.14 -14.66 2.33
C SER A 198 67.34 -14.10 3.74
N LEU A 199 68.05 -12.97 3.90
CA LEU A 199 68.20 -12.27 5.18
C LEU A 199 66.89 -11.65 5.71
N SER A 200 65.95 -11.29 4.83
CA SER A 200 64.65 -10.72 5.22
C SER A 200 63.57 -11.78 5.45
N THR A 201 63.71 -12.98 4.89
CA THR A 201 62.84 -14.13 5.19
C THR A 201 63.26 -14.92 6.44
N THR A 202 64.42 -14.63 7.03
CA THR A 202 64.93 -15.33 8.24
C THR A 202 64.52 -14.68 9.57
N SER A 203 63.56 -13.76 9.59
CA SER A 203 63.04 -13.23 10.85
C SER A 203 61.52 -13.34 10.92
N SER A 204 61.04 -14.57 11.03
CA SER A 204 59.75 -14.92 11.63
C SER A 204 59.70 -16.42 11.99
N THR A 205 60.53 -16.84 12.95
CA THR A 205 60.19 -17.87 13.94
C THR A 205 61.14 -17.71 15.12
N GLU A 206 60.56 -17.43 16.29
CA GLU A 206 61.16 -17.41 17.63
C GLU A 206 62.10 -16.25 17.98
N PHE A 207 61.58 -15.22 18.66
CA PHE A 207 61.89 -15.04 20.10
C PHE A 207 61.01 -13.99 20.76
N GLU A 208 60.46 -14.36 21.92
CA GLU A 208 59.83 -13.49 22.88
C GLU A 208 60.85 -12.49 23.49
N ASN A 209 60.31 -11.36 23.97
CA ASN A 209 60.90 -10.31 24.82
C ASN A 209 61.39 -8.99 24.17
N ARG A 210 60.71 -7.91 24.62
CA ARG A 210 60.71 -6.45 24.33
C ARG A 210 62.03 -5.71 24.73
N PRO A 211 62.25 -4.38 24.46
CA PRO A 211 61.26 -3.31 24.19
C PRO A 211 61.60 -2.23 23.11
N ASN A 212 60.52 -1.53 22.68
CA ASN A 212 60.41 -0.14 22.20
C ASN A 212 61.45 0.44 21.20
N LEU A 213 61.06 0.48 19.91
CA LEU A 213 61.36 1.62 19.02
C LEU A 213 60.16 1.88 18.10
N GLN A 214 59.57 3.08 18.22
CA GLN A 214 58.51 3.59 17.34
C GLN A 214 59.09 4.01 15.99
N VAL A 215 58.43 3.60 14.90
CA VAL A 215 58.63 4.17 13.56
C VAL A 215 57.29 4.73 13.06
N PRO A 216 57.23 5.92 12.42
CA PRO A 216 56.00 6.70 12.29
C PRO A 216 55.01 6.12 11.27
N SER A 217 53.75 5.99 11.68
CA SER A 217 52.63 5.65 10.79
C SER A 217 52.12 6.90 10.07
N TYR A 218 52.25 6.94 8.74
CA TYR A 218 51.55 7.93 7.91
C TYR A 218 50.06 7.55 7.74
N PRO A 219 49.12 8.52 7.79
CA PRO A 219 47.70 8.24 7.61
C PRO A 219 47.34 8.14 6.12
N SER A 220 46.72 7.03 5.70
CA SER A 220 46.02 6.95 4.42
C SER A 220 44.51 6.83 4.66
N ILE A 221 43.89 7.99 4.52
CA ILE A 221 42.53 8.37 4.11
C ILE A 221 41.48 7.25 4.00
N ASN A 222 40.39 7.47 4.75
CA ASN A 222 39.08 6.85 4.68
C ASN A 222 38.61 6.48 3.27
N ASP A 223 38.29 5.20 3.07
CA ASP A 223 37.21 4.77 2.18
C ASP A 223 36.08 4.18 3.05
N THR A 224 35.22 5.06 3.57
CA THR A 224 33.90 4.66 4.05
C THR A 224 32.90 4.72 2.91
N ALA A 225 32.50 3.51 2.50
CA ALA A 225 31.15 3.07 2.18
C ALA A 225 30.35 3.77 1.06
N ILE A 226 30.01 2.98 0.04
CA ILE A 226 28.59 2.65 -0.20
C ILE A 226 28.47 1.13 -0.11
N ALA A 227 27.72 0.71 0.91
CA ALA A 227 27.26 -0.66 1.08
C ALA A 227 26.18 -0.98 0.03
N GLU A 228 26.29 -2.18 -0.52
CA GLU A 228 25.19 -2.88 -1.18
C GLU A 228 24.14 -3.21 -0.12
N ASP A 229 22.88 -2.90 -0.40
CA ASP A 229 21.73 -3.29 0.42
C ASP A 229 21.03 -4.44 -0.31
N GLU A 230 21.42 -5.66 0.02
CA GLU A 230 20.67 -6.90 -0.23
C GLU A 230 20.80 -7.74 1.05
N SER A 231 19.69 -7.86 1.79
CA SER A 231 19.46 -8.96 2.73
C SER A 231 18.50 -9.92 2.03
N TYR A 232 18.77 -11.23 1.97
CA TYR A 232 18.43 -12.19 3.02
C TYR A 232 19.42 -13.37 3.08
N ALA A 233 19.93 -13.69 4.28
CA ALA A 233 19.72 -14.98 4.97
C ALA A 233 20.47 -15.05 6.32
N TYR A 234 19.79 -15.65 7.31
CA TYR A 234 20.15 -15.85 8.72
C TYR A 234 21.50 -16.59 8.97
N SER A 235 22.27 -16.22 10.00
CA SER A 235 22.16 -16.79 11.37
C SER A 235 23.33 -16.43 12.32
N GLN A 236 22.99 -16.33 13.61
CA GLN A 236 23.79 -16.64 14.82
C GLN A 236 24.85 -15.65 15.38
N MET A 237 24.47 -15.11 16.55
CA MET A 237 25.21 -15.06 17.82
C MET A 237 26.41 -14.11 18.02
N SER A 238 26.13 -13.13 18.89
CA SER A 238 26.91 -12.73 20.09
C SER A 238 27.86 -11.49 20.07
N LYS A 239 27.37 -10.44 20.75
CA LYS A 239 28.00 -9.39 21.58
C LYS A 239 29.26 -8.64 21.09
N ALA A 240 29.09 -7.34 20.81
CA ALA A 240 30.17 -6.35 20.76
C ALA A 240 30.31 -5.57 22.10
N PRO A 241 31.53 -5.30 22.59
CA PRO A 241 31.78 -4.38 23.70
C PRO A 241 31.96 -2.91 23.23
N LYS A 242 31.62 -1.95 24.11
CA LYS A 242 31.77 -0.49 23.91
C LYS A 242 33.21 -0.02 24.20
N LEU A 243 33.67 1.03 23.51
CA LEU A 243 34.92 1.78 23.79
C LEU A 243 34.81 3.24 23.26
N PRO A 244 35.67 4.19 23.69
CA PRO A 244 35.25 5.43 24.38
C PRO A 244 35.51 6.73 23.59
N SER A 245 35.08 7.86 24.18
CA SER A 245 35.12 9.23 23.63
C SER A 245 36.44 9.98 23.82
N TYR A 246 36.51 11.16 23.15
CA TYR A 246 37.32 12.40 23.37
C TYR A 246 38.48 12.66 22.36
N PRO A 247 39.01 13.91 22.24
CA PRO A 247 38.38 15.22 22.04
C PRO A 247 39.01 16.04 20.86
N ALA A 248 38.49 17.25 20.58
CA ALA A 248 38.83 18.15 19.46
C ALA A 248 40.09 19.03 19.67
N ILE A 249 40.71 19.59 18.60
CA ILE A 249 41.30 20.97 18.50
C ILE A 249 41.87 21.35 17.09
N SER A 250 41.37 22.51 16.60
CA SER A 250 41.90 23.67 15.86
C SER A 250 43.03 23.71 14.77
N LYS A 251 42.88 24.76 13.94
CA LYS A 251 43.47 25.15 12.63
C LYS A 251 44.85 25.83 12.68
N ASN A 252 45.61 25.83 11.57
CA ASN A 252 46.02 27.05 10.80
C ASN A 252 47.09 26.83 9.70
N ASN A 253 47.03 27.73 8.69
CA ASN A 253 48.04 28.23 7.72
C ASN A 253 48.19 27.63 6.29
N ALA A 254 48.07 28.54 5.31
CA ALA A 254 48.30 28.45 3.84
C ALA A 254 49.71 29.05 3.48
N PRO A 255 50.23 29.15 2.21
CA PRO A 255 49.58 29.75 1.00
C PRO A 255 50.01 29.26 -0.45
N SER A 256 49.30 29.83 -1.46
CA SER A 256 49.51 30.12 -2.93
C SER A 256 50.05 29.06 -3.93
N TYR A 257 49.73 29.00 -5.25
CA TYR A 257 49.60 30.04 -6.31
C TYR A 257 48.85 29.55 -7.61
N ASP A 258 48.27 30.52 -8.36
CA ASP A 258 48.10 30.72 -9.83
C ASP A 258 47.53 29.65 -10.81
N LEU A 259 46.81 29.92 -11.92
CA LEU A 259 46.01 30.99 -12.53
C LEU A 259 45.38 30.41 -13.84
N VAL A 260 44.43 31.14 -14.45
CA VAL A 260 44.00 31.16 -15.88
C VAL A 260 42.54 30.73 -16.18
N SER A 261 41.78 31.71 -16.71
CA SER A 261 40.37 31.73 -17.15
C SER A 261 40.24 31.45 -18.67
N ALA A 262 39.11 31.07 -19.29
CA ALA A 262 37.88 31.83 -19.61
C ALA A 262 37.02 31.01 -20.65
N PRO A 263 35.89 31.50 -21.25
CA PRO A 263 34.67 32.17 -20.75
C PRO A 263 33.35 31.47 -21.23
N SER A 264 32.20 32.16 -21.06
CA SER A 264 30.82 31.63 -20.92
C SER A 264 29.81 32.14 -21.98
N GLY A 265 28.62 31.51 -22.07
CA GLY A 265 27.36 32.20 -22.42
C GLY A 265 26.14 31.30 -22.72
N ALA A 266 25.08 31.34 -21.87
CA ALA A 266 23.64 31.32 -22.22
C ALA A 266 22.73 31.28 -20.97
N ASN A 267 21.62 32.01 -21.02
CA ASN A 267 20.65 32.35 -19.96
C ASN A 267 19.84 31.17 -19.37
N GLN A 268 19.54 31.20 -18.06
CA GLN A 268 18.54 30.33 -17.41
C GLN A 268 17.41 31.13 -16.77
N VAL A 269 16.17 30.74 -17.12
CA VAL A 269 14.90 31.12 -16.50
C VAL A 269 14.72 30.30 -15.22
N SER A 270 14.47 30.95 -14.08
CA SER A 270 14.29 30.29 -12.78
C SER A 270 12.83 29.86 -12.59
N LEU A 271 12.58 28.55 -12.58
CA LEU A 271 11.32 27.94 -12.15
C LEU A 271 11.39 27.67 -10.64
N GLN A 272 10.67 28.46 -9.84
CA GLN A 272 10.49 28.17 -8.41
C GLN A 272 9.46 27.04 -8.23
N LYS A 273 9.84 25.97 -7.52
CA LYS A 273 8.93 24.91 -7.10
C LYS A 273 7.92 25.45 -6.06
N PRO A 274 6.62 25.19 -6.20
CA PRO A 274 5.67 25.50 -5.14
C PRO A 274 5.86 24.53 -3.97
N LYS A 275 6.00 25.07 -2.76
CA LYS A 275 5.95 24.30 -1.50
C LYS A 275 4.50 23.89 -1.24
N VAL A 276 4.14 22.66 -1.61
CA VAL A 276 2.90 22.01 -1.14
C VAL A 276 3.17 21.48 0.26
N LYS A 277 2.40 21.92 1.26
CA LYS A 277 2.34 21.28 2.58
C LYS A 277 1.74 19.88 2.37
N SER A 278 2.55 18.83 2.37
CA SER A 278 2.03 17.45 2.34
C SER A 278 1.46 17.12 3.73
N GLU A 279 0.15 17.26 3.90
CA GLU A 279 -0.54 16.66 5.04
C GLU A 279 -0.36 15.13 4.96
N ALA A 280 0.01 14.50 6.07
CA ALA A 280 0.43 13.10 6.09
C ALA A 280 -0.77 12.14 5.93
N ASN A 281 -0.84 11.43 4.80
CA ASN A 281 -1.79 10.34 4.57
C ASN A 281 -1.40 9.06 5.31
N HIS A 282 -2.39 8.25 5.71
CA HIS A 282 -2.14 6.92 6.26
C HIS A 282 -1.52 6.02 5.18
N LYS A 283 -0.43 5.32 5.55
CA LYS A 283 0.26 4.40 4.64
C LYS A 283 -0.54 3.12 4.48
N THR A 284 -0.79 2.72 3.23
CA THR A 284 -1.28 1.37 2.91
C THR A 284 -0.13 0.39 3.06
N VAL A 285 -0.30 -0.58 3.95
CA VAL A 285 0.75 -1.56 4.30
C VAL A 285 0.24 -3.01 4.22
N ASN A 286 -1.06 -3.20 3.99
CA ASN A 286 -1.70 -4.50 3.87
C ASN A 286 -2.16 -4.71 2.44
N PHE A 287 -2.14 -5.96 1.99
CA PHE A 287 -2.55 -6.36 0.66
C PHE A 287 -3.41 -7.62 0.72
N THR A 288 -4.27 -7.81 -0.27
CA THR A 288 -4.95 -9.07 -0.51
C THR A 288 -3.94 -10.11 -1.00
N GLU A 289 -4.38 -11.36 -1.04
CA GLU A 289 -3.61 -12.50 -1.55
C GLU A 289 -3.18 -12.29 -3.02
N GLY A 290 -3.99 -11.56 -3.79
CA GLY A 290 -3.70 -11.16 -5.17
C GLY A 290 -2.88 -9.87 -5.31
N GLY A 291 -2.37 -9.32 -4.20
CA GLY A 291 -1.56 -8.11 -4.18
C GLY A 291 -2.35 -6.80 -4.25
N ALA A 292 -3.66 -6.81 -4.01
CA ALA A 292 -4.44 -5.57 -3.99
C ALA A 292 -4.26 -4.80 -2.67
N PRO A 293 -3.98 -3.49 -2.70
CA PRO A 293 -3.80 -2.72 -1.48
C PRO A 293 -5.09 -2.69 -0.66
N LEU A 294 -4.95 -2.85 0.67
CA LEU A 294 -6.02 -2.74 1.66
C LEU A 294 -5.72 -1.57 2.60
N ARG A 295 -6.61 -0.58 2.62
CA ARG A 295 -6.51 0.53 3.57
C ARG A 295 -6.72 0.05 5.00
N THR A 296 -6.11 0.77 5.94
CA THR A 296 -6.31 0.47 7.36
C THR A 296 -7.74 0.82 7.76
N LEU A 297 -8.41 -0.11 8.44
CA LEU A 297 -9.75 0.10 9.01
C LEU A 297 -9.64 0.12 10.54
N TYR A 298 -10.05 1.21 11.16
CA TYR A 298 -10.05 1.36 12.61
C TYR A 298 -11.40 0.98 13.21
N LEU A 299 -11.39 -0.05 14.06
CA LEU A 299 -12.54 -0.54 14.80
C LEU A 299 -12.46 -0.05 16.26
N PRO A 300 -13.49 0.66 16.79
CA PRO A 300 -13.56 0.97 18.21
C PRO A 300 -13.57 -0.29 19.07
N ALA A 301 -12.68 -0.35 20.07
CA ALA A 301 -12.54 -1.53 20.94
C ALA A 301 -13.81 -1.90 21.71
N ASP A 302 -14.61 -0.90 22.08
CA ASP A 302 -15.83 -1.09 22.88
C ASP A 302 -17.05 -1.48 22.02
N LEU A 303 -16.93 -1.42 20.68
CA LEU A 303 -18.05 -1.68 19.76
C LEU A 303 -18.60 -3.11 19.86
N PRO A 304 -17.78 -4.18 19.83
CA PRO A 304 -18.30 -5.54 19.94
C PRO A 304 -19.03 -5.81 21.26
N GLN A 305 -18.53 -5.26 22.37
CA GLN A 305 -19.19 -5.38 23.66
C GLN A 305 -20.54 -4.66 23.65
N ARG A 306 -20.57 -3.42 23.16
CA ARG A 306 -21.81 -2.65 23.07
C ARG A 306 -22.84 -3.33 22.17
N PHE A 307 -22.40 -3.96 21.09
CA PHE A 307 -23.26 -4.77 20.22
C PHE A 307 -23.86 -5.97 20.96
N LEU A 308 -23.04 -6.71 21.73
CA LEU A 308 -23.51 -7.84 22.53
C LEU A 308 -24.57 -7.43 23.56
N GLU A 309 -24.43 -6.27 24.21
CA GLU A 309 -25.44 -5.71 25.13
C GLU A 309 -26.78 -5.46 24.42
N ILE A 310 -26.75 -4.99 23.17
CA ILE A 310 -27.96 -4.73 22.37
C ILE A 310 -28.59 -6.04 21.86
N ALA A 311 -27.77 -7.05 21.59
CA ALA A 311 -28.16 -8.37 21.10
C ALA A 311 -28.60 -9.34 22.22
N GLU A 312 -28.33 -9.02 23.49
CA GLU A 312 -28.60 -9.89 24.66
C GLU A 312 -30.03 -10.48 24.68
N PRO A 313 -31.12 -9.71 24.41
CA PRO A 313 -32.47 -10.28 24.44
C PRO A 313 -32.71 -11.40 23.42
N ASN A 314 -31.98 -11.38 22.30
CA ASN A 314 -32.03 -12.42 21.28
C ASN A 314 -31.03 -13.54 21.60
N THR A 315 -29.81 -13.18 22.00
CA THR A 315 -28.74 -14.13 22.33
C THR A 315 -29.17 -15.06 23.47
N SER A 316 -29.85 -14.54 24.51
CA SER A 316 -30.41 -15.34 25.61
C SER A 316 -31.48 -16.36 25.14
N LYS A 317 -32.18 -16.04 24.05
CA LYS A 317 -33.15 -16.93 23.38
C LYS A 317 -32.51 -17.82 22.32
N LYS A 318 -31.17 -17.82 22.20
CA LYS A 318 -30.40 -18.52 21.16
C LYS A 318 -30.77 -18.08 19.74
N LEU A 319 -31.10 -16.80 19.58
CA LEU A 319 -31.37 -16.18 18.28
C LEU A 319 -30.21 -15.28 17.89
N GLU A 320 -29.80 -15.37 16.63
CA GLU A 320 -28.78 -14.50 16.07
C GLU A 320 -29.28 -13.06 15.93
N THR A 321 -28.37 -12.12 15.84
CA THR A 321 -28.64 -10.71 15.59
C THR A 321 -27.47 -10.17 14.79
N CYS A 322 -27.74 -9.34 13.78
CA CYS A 322 -26.75 -8.60 13.02
C CYS A 322 -26.85 -7.09 13.21
N GLY A 323 -25.74 -6.42 12.92
CA GLY A 323 -25.62 -4.98 12.80
C GLY A 323 -24.67 -4.62 11.65
N ILE A 324 -24.81 -3.40 11.15
CA ILE A 324 -24.05 -2.87 10.03
C ILE A 324 -23.00 -1.89 10.56
N LEU A 325 -21.77 -2.06 10.09
CA LEU A 325 -20.63 -1.23 10.45
C LEU A 325 -20.53 -0.10 9.43
N ILE A 326 -20.70 1.13 9.89
CA ILE A 326 -20.69 2.31 9.03
C ILE A 326 -19.59 3.26 9.49
N GLY A 327 -18.91 3.88 8.54
CA GLY A 327 -17.75 4.70 8.84
C GLY A 327 -17.45 5.75 7.80
N LYS A 328 -16.36 6.47 8.05
CA LYS A 328 -15.84 7.49 7.12
C LYS A 328 -14.46 7.11 6.66
N LEU A 329 -14.18 7.46 5.42
CA LEU A 329 -12.81 7.57 4.95
C LEU A 329 -12.21 8.88 5.49
N ASN A 330 -10.96 8.82 5.91
CA ASN A 330 -10.19 10.01 6.25
C ASN A 330 -8.71 9.71 6.02
N ARG A 331 -8.06 10.46 5.13
CA ARG A 331 -6.61 10.39 4.88
C ARG A 331 -6.16 8.96 4.54
N ASN A 332 -6.89 8.28 3.65
CA ASN A 332 -6.58 6.91 3.21
C ASN A 332 -6.69 5.83 4.32
N ALA A 333 -7.51 6.09 5.36
CA ALA A 333 -7.91 5.07 6.33
C ALA A 333 -9.40 5.18 6.65
N PHE A 334 -10.02 4.03 6.94
CA PHE A 334 -11.41 3.97 7.36
C PHE A 334 -11.53 4.01 8.88
N PHE A 335 -12.54 4.70 9.37
CA PHE A 335 -12.90 4.74 10.79
C PHE A 335 -14.35 4.33 10.93
N ILE A 336 -14.61 3.21 11.63
CA ILE A 336 -15.97 2.85 12.02
C ILE A 336 -16.44 3.88 13.04
N THR A 337 -17.55 4.55 12.71
CA THR A 337 -18.11 5.65 13.52
C THR A 337 -19.56 5.41 13.91
N HIS A 338 -20.25 4.47 13.26
CA HIS A 338 -21.64 4.15 13.53
C HIS A 338 -21.84 2.63 13.54
N LEU A 339 -22.61 2.15 14.52
CA LEU A 339 -23.18 0.81 14.57
C LEU A 339 -24.69 0.94 14.35
N LEU A 340 -25.19 0.38 13.25
CA LEU A 340 -26.60 0.41 12.90
C LEU A 340 -27.21 -0.98 13.08
N ILE A 341 -28.28 -1.09 13.86
CA ILE A 341 -29.04 -2.34 14.01
C ILE A 341 -30.28 -2.24 13.12
N PRO A 342 -30.31 -2.94 11.98
CA PRO A 342 -31.45 -2.89 11.07
C PRO A 342 -32.64 -3.68 11.63
N GLU A 343 -33.83 -3.39 11.12
CA GLU A 343 -34.96 -4.34 11.18
C GLU A 343 -34.47 -5.68 10.59
N GLN A 344 -34.79 -6.80 11.25
CA GLN A 344 -34.24 -8.09 10.87
C GLN A 344 -35.12 -9.25 11.35
N GLU A 345 -35.05 -10.37 10.64
CA GLU A 345 -35.55 -11.66 11.10
C GLU A 345 -34.40 -12.48 11.65
N SER A 346 -34.61 -13.07 12.82
CA SER A 346 -33.61 -13.84 13.55
C SER A 346 -34.04 -15.28 13.73
N THR A 347 -33.14 -16.22 13.43
CA THR A 347 -33.25 -17.64 13.74
C THR A 347 -32.07 -18.08 14.62
N SER A 348 -31.94 -19.38 14.91
CA SER A 348 -30.80 -19.91 15.67
C SER A 348 -29.47 -19.90 14.93
N ASP A 349 -29.51 -19.81 13.60
CA ASP A 349 -28.35 -19.99 12.73
C ASP A 349 -28.30 -18.96 11.58
N THR A 350 -29.25 -18.02 11.54
CA THR A 350 -29.29 -16.94 10.55
C THR A 350 -29.88 -15.66 11.12
N CYS A 351 -29.44 -14.53 10.59
CA CYS A 351 -30.12 -13.25 10.73
C CYS A 351 -30.16 -12.54 9.36
N SER A 352 -31.35 -12.12 8.94
CA SER A 352 -31.57 -11.49 7.63
C SER A 352 -32.16 -10.10 7.82
N THR A 353 -31.57 -9.11 7.16
CA THR A 353 -32.06 -7.72 7.21
C THR A 353 -33.40 -7.59 6.50
N LEU A 354 -34.31 -6.85 7.12
CA LEU A 354 -35.58 -6.42 6.56
C LEU A 354 -35.50 -4.94 6.18
N ASN A 355 -36.25 -4.53 5.16
CA ASN A 355 -36.43 -3.13 4.79
C ASN A 355 -35.12 -2.34 4.64
N GLU A 356 -34.18 -2.87 3.85
CA GLU A 356 -32.87 -2.23 3.57
C GLU A 356 -33.00 -0.79 3.05
N GLU A 357 -34.14 -0.41 2.49
CA GLU A 357 -34.47 0.97 2.10
C GLU A 357 -34.29 1.96 3.24
N LYS A 358 -34.87 1.68 4.41
CA LYS A 358 -34.76 2.56 5.58
C LYS A 358 -33.31 2.68 6.06
N MET A 359 -32.55 1.60 5.94
CA MET A 359 -31.13 1.57 6.27
C MET A 359 -30.34 2.52 5.37
N PHE A 360 -30.55 2.44 4.05
CA PHE A 360 -29.89 3.33 3.09
C PHE A 360 -30.30 4.79 3.26
N GLU A 361 -31.60 5.06 3.45
CA GLU A 361 -32.12 6.41 3.72
C GLU A 361 -31.50 7.01 4.99
N TYR A 362 -31.36 6.23 6.06
CA TYR A 362 -30.70 6.69 7.28
C TYR A 362 -29.24 7.07 7.01
N ILE A 363 -28.49 6.22 6.32
CA ILE A 363 -27.07 6.48 6.02
C ILE A 363 -26.93 7.75 5.17
N GLU A 364 -27.77 7.92 4.15
CA GLU A 364 -27.75 9.11 3.29
C GLU A 364 -28.11 10.40 4.02
N ASN A 365 -29.10 10.35 4.92
CA ASN A 365 -29.55 11.52 5.68
C ASN A 365 -28.56 11.94 6.79
N GLU A 366 -27.85 11.00 7.40
CA GLU A 366 -26.86 11.32 8.44
C GLU A 366 -25.65 12.06 7.87
N ASP A 367 -25.01 11.49 6.85
CA ASP A 367 -23.89 12.11 6.17
C ASP A 367 -23.58 11.42 4.82
N PRO A 368 -23.49 12.18 3.71
CA PRO A 368 -23.23 11.63 2.39
C PRO A 368 -21.85 10.99 2.23
N ASP A 369 -20.88 11.25 3.11
CA ASP A 369 -19.52 10.68 3.04
C ASP A 369 -19.40 9.36 3.85
N LEU A 370 -20.52 8.75 4.28
CA LEU A 370 -20.51 7.47 4.99
C LEU A 370 -20.36 6.27 4.06
N PHE A 371 -19.56 5.30 4.49
CA PHE A 371 -19.33 4.02 3.83
C PHE A 371 -19.88 2.88 4.69
N ILE A 372 -20.43 1.86 4.04
CA ILE A 372 -20.69 0.57 4.68
C ILE A 372 -19.36 -0.19 4.68
N LEU A 373 -18.81 -0.40 5.87
CA LEU A 373 -17.47 -0.98 6.07
C LEU A 373 -17.52 -2.47 6.43
N GLY A 374 -18.71 -3.05 6.55
CA GLY A 374 -18.89 -4.43 6.94
C GLY A 374 -20.11 -4.62 7.83
N TRP A 375 -20.12 -5.73 8.55
CA TRP A 375 -21.21 -6.15 9.41
C TRP A 375 -20.68 -6.92 10.61
N ILE A 376 -21.52 -7.04 11.63
CA ILE A 376 -21.25 -7.76 12.87
C ILE A 376 -22.46 -8.63 13.21
N HIS A 377 -22.25 -9.87 13.62
CA HIS A 377 -23.34 -10.73 14.09
C HIS A 377 -22.93 -11.61 15.27
N THR A 378 -23.95 -12.20 15.90
CA THR A 378 -23.78 -13.12 17.02
C THR A 378 -23.90 -14.56 16.57
N HIS A 379 -23.05 -15.43 17.11
CA HIS A 379 -23.24 -16.88 17.17
C HIS A 379 -23.58 -17.22 18.63
N PRO A 380 -24.87 -17.25 19.02
CA PRO A 380 -25.26 -17.43 20.42
C PRO A 380 -24.73 -18.72 21.02
N THR A 381 -24.64 -19.80 20.24
CA THR A 381 -24.21 -21.13 20.73
C THR A 381 -22.99 -21.68 20.00
N GLN A 382 -22.83 -21.31 18.73
CA GLN A 382 -21.82 -21.81 17.82
C GLN A 382 -20.46 -21.17 18.11
N SER A 383 -19.38 -21.81 17.64
CA SER A 383 -18.03 -21.25 17.76
C SER A 383 -17.83 -20.04 16.84
N CYS A 384 -16.71 -19.34 16.98
CA CYS A 384 -16.39 -18.15 16.19
C CYS A 384 -15.77 -18.52 14.82
N PHE A 385 -16.60 -18.61 13.77
CA PHE A 385 -16.21 -18.87 12.38
C PHE A 385 -17.21 -18.19 11.41
N LEU A 386 -16.92 -18.18 10.10
CA LEU A 386 -17.91 -17.79 9.09
C LEU A 386 -18.63 -19.04 8.56
N SER A 387 -19.95 -19.09 8.73
CA SER A 387 -20.81 -20.11 8.15
C SER A 387 -20.89 -20.00 6.61
N SER A 388 -21.44 -21.03 5.95
CA SER A 388 -21.71 -20.96 4.50
C SER A 388 -22.51 -19.71 4.13
N ILE A 389 -23.53 -19.36 4.92
CA ILE A 389 -24.37 -18.20 4.65
C ILE A 389 -23.57 -16.91 4.87
N ASP A 390 -22.75 -16.87 5.92
CA ASP A 390 -21.90 -15.71 6.22
C ASP A 390 -20.88 -15.43 5.10
N LEU A 391 -20.33 -16.47 4.48
CA LEU A 391 -19.42 -16.32 3.34
C LEU A 391 -20.11 -15.62 2.16
N HIS A 392 -21.34 -16.03 1.83
CA HIS A 392 -22.15 -15.41 0.77
C HIS A 392 -22.56 -13.97 1.10
N THR A 393 -22.95 -13.72 2.35
CA THR A 393 -23.25 -12.37 2.85
C THR A 393 -22.00 -11.48 2.76
N GLN A 394 -20.86 -11.95 3.28
CA GLN A 394 -19.60 -11.21 3.26
C GLN A 394 -19.12 -10.93 1.84
N ASN A 395 -19.30 -11.86 0.90
CA ASN A 395 -18.96 -11.65 -0.51
C ASN A 395 -19.68 -10.42 -1.09
N SER A 396 -20.96 -10.24 -0.75
CA SER A 396 -21.75 -9.09 -1.22
C SER A 396 -21.18 -7.75 -0.74
N TYR A 397 -20.74 -7.67 0.52
CA TYR A 397 -20.06 -6.48 1.04
C TYR A 397 -18.68 -6.28 0.41
N GLN A 398 -17.90 -7.35 0.26
CA GLN A 398 -16.50 -7.27 -0.16
C GLN A 398 -16.33 -6.97 -1.66
N ILE A 399 -17.30 -7.35 -2.50
CA ILE A 399 -17.35 -6.93 -3.91
C ILE A 399 -17.50 -5.40 -4.01
N MET A 400 -18.28 -4.80 -3.11
CA MET A 400 -18.51 -3.35 -3.09
C MET A 400 -17.33 -2.59 -2.49
N LEU A 401 -16.71 -3.15 -1.45
CA LEU A 401 -15.55 -2.58 -0.78
C LEU A 401 -14.58 -3.68 -0.37
N ASN A 402 -13.39 -3.72 -0.98
CA ASN A 402 -12.39 -4.76 -0.70
C ASN A 402 -11.99 -4.83 0.78
N GLU A 403 -12.00 -3.71 1.50
CA GLU A 403 -11.70 -3.65 2.94
C GLU A 403 -12.85 -4.09 3.85
N ALA A 404 -14.02 -4.45 3.32
CA ALA A 404 -15.17 -4.82 4.13
C ALA A 404 -14.87 -6.01 5.04
N ILE A 405 -15.45 -6.02 6.24
CA ILE A 405 -15.21 -7.05 7.27
C ILE A 405 -16.50 -7.68 7.80
N ALA A 406 -16.41 -8.93 8.22
CA ALA A 406 -17.43 -9.64 8.99
C ALA A 406 -16.91 -9.86 10.42
N ILE A 407 -17.62 -9.33 11.42
CA ILE A 407 -17.29 -9.54 12.82
C ILE A 407 -18.24 -10.60 13.40
N VAL A 408 -17.68 -11.66 13.97
CA VAL A 408 -18.46 -12.73 14.62
C VAL A 408 -18.22 -12.66 16.12
N CYS A 409 -19.31 -12.49 16.88
CA CYS A 409 -19.30 -12.56 18.34
C CYS A 409 -19.85 -13.92 18.80
N ALA A 410 -19.00 -14.74 19.42
CA ALA A 410 -19.38 -16.04 20.01
C ALA A 410 -19.34 -15.94 21.55
N PRO A 411 -20.41 -15.44 22.20
CA PRO A 411 -20.39 -15.09 23.62
C PRO A 411 -20.31 -16.30 24.56
N THR A 412 -20.67 -17.52 24.13
CA THR A 412 -20.74 -18.66 25.06
C THR A 412 -19.38 -18.99 25.69
N ASP A 413 -19.35 -19.12 27.02
CA ASP A 413 -18.13 -19.24 27.85
C ASP A 413 -17.15 -20.35 27.45
N HIS A 414 -17.63 -21.51 26.99
CA HIS A 414 -16.76 -22.64 26.65
C HIS A 414 -15.92 -22.43 25.38
N HIS A 415 -16.24 -21.45 24.53
CA HIS A 415 -15.45 -21.13 23.34
C HIS A 415 -14.23 -20.28 23.70
N SER A 416 -13.03 -20.69 23.27
CA SER A 416 -11.80 -19.93 23.53
C SER A 416 -11.73 -18.60 22.76
N LYS A 417 -12.25 -18.57 21.52
CA LYS A 417 -12.32 -17.38 20.67
C LYS A 417 -13.71 -16.75 20.76
N LYS A 418 -13.82 -15.60 21.44
CA LYS A 418 -15.08 -14.85 21.61
C LYS A 418 -15.40 -13.89 20.47
N LEU A 419 -14.36 -13.41 19.78
CA LEU A 419 -14.47 -12.41 18.74
C LEU A 419 -13.57 -12.80 17.57
N GLY A 420 -14.12 -12.73 16.37
CA GLY A 420 -13.39 -12.92 15.13
C GLY A 420 -13.69 -11.77 14.18
N VAL A 421 -12.67 -11.29 13.49
CA VAL A 421 -12.79 -10.24 12.48
C VAL A 421 -12.26 -10.80 11.18
N PHE A 422 -13.15 -11.07 10.25
CA PHE A 422 -12.87 -11.86 9.06
C PHE A 422 -13.09 -11.07 7.77
N ARG A 423 -12.42 -11.52 6.71
CA ARG A 423 -12.72 -11.15 5.32
C ARG A 423 -12.56 -12.39 4.45
N LEU A 424 -13.16 -12.38 3.25
CA LEU A 424 -12.82 -13.36 2.23
C LEU A 424 -11.40 -13.12 1.72
N THR A 425 -10.72 -14.18 1.30
CA THR A 425 -9.48 -14.07 0.55
C THR A 425 -9.77 -13.59 -0.88
N ASP A 426 -8.83 -12.87 -1.49
CA ASP A 426 -8.99 -12.34 -2.83
C ASP A 426 -7.66 -12.39 -3.60
N PRO A 427 -7.40 -13.49 -4.33
CA PRO A 427 -8.13 -14.78 -4.42
C PRO A 427 -7.79 -15.77 -3.27
N PRO A 428 -8.45 -16.95 -3.12
CA PRO A 428 -9.54 -17.50 -3.94
C PRO A 428 -10.98 -17.21 -3.46
N GLY A 429 -11.16 -16.71 -2.24
CA GLY A 429 -12.47 -16.55 -1.59
C GLY A 429 -13.52 -15.79 -2.41
N VAL A 430 -13.24 -14.54 -2.77
CA VAL A 430 -14.18 -13.68 -3.52
C VAL A 430 -14.58 -14.33 -4.86
N PRO A 431 -13.64 -14.77 -5.73
CA PRO A 431 -14.02 -15.49 -6.95
C PRO A 431 -14.84 -16.76 -6.73
N THR A 432 -14.48 -17.59 -5.74
CA THR A 432 -15.16 -18.87 -5.49
C THR A 432 -16.59 -18.68 -5.03
N ILE A 433 -16.82 -17.79 -4.05
CA ILE A 433 -18.16 -17.52 -3.53
C ILE A 433 -19.02 -16.80 -4.59
N THR A 434 -18.44 -15.88 -5.36
CA THR A 434 -19.15 -15.18 -6.44
C THR A 434 -19.68 -16.14 -7.51
N ASN A 435 -18.94 -17.21 -7.81
CA ASN A 435 -19.33 -18.20 -8.81
C ASN A 435 -20.22 -19.32 -8.26
N CYS A 436 -20.47 -19.36 -6.94
CA CYS A 436 -21.32 -20.35 -6.32
C CYS A 436 -22.81 -20.02 -6.54
N SER A 437 -23.61 -21.02 -6.94
CA SER A 437 -25.06 -20.87 -7.17
C SER A 437 -25.92 -21.72 -6.23
N GLN A 438 -25.32 -22.34 -5.22
CA GLN A 438 -26.04 -23.14 -4.23
C GLN A 438 -26.72 -22.23 -3.20
N SER A 439 -27.85 -22.67 -2.65
CA SER A 439 -28.62 -21.95 -1.65
C SER A 439 -28.65 -22.70 -0.32
N GLY A 440 -28.88 -21.97 0.78
CA GLY A 440 -28.85 -22.53 2.13
C GLY A 440 -27.45 -22.93 2.59
N PHE A 441 -27.35 -23.75 3.63
CA PHE A 441 -26.07 -24.23 4.15
C PHE A 441 -25.47 -25.30 3.25
N HIS A 442 -24.30 -25.04 2.69
CA HIS A 442 -23.56 -25.98 1.84
C HIS A 442 -22.05 -25.87 2.04
N PRO A 443 -21.29 -26.97 1.86
CA PRO A 443 -19.84 -26.92 1.94
C PRO A 443 -19.24 -26.26 0.69
N HIS A 444 -18.05 -25.68 0.86
CA HIS A 444 -17.19 -25.28 -0.24
C HIS A 444 -15.88 -26.08 -0.16
N GLU A 445 -15.47 -26.68 -1.27
CA GLU A 445 -14.27 -27.55 -1.32
C GLU A 445 -12.97 -26.75 -1.33
N GLU A 446 -13.00 -25.53 -1.85
CA GLU A 446 -11.84 -24.66 -1.94
C GLU A 446 -11.34 -24.28 -0.52
N PRO A 447 -10.07 -24.51 -0.19
CA PRO A 447 -9.52 -24.15 1.11
C PRO A 447 -9.27 -22.63 1.20
N ASN A 448 -9.11 -22.13 2.43
CA ASN A 448 -8.69 -20.75 2.71
C ASN A 448 -9.59 -19.68 2.08
N LEU A 449 -10.90 -19.89 2.07
CA LEU A 449 -11.88 -18.93 1.53
C LEU A 449 -11.95 -17.62 2.31
N TYR A 450 -11.58 -17.65 3.59
CA TYR A 450 -11.58 -16.49 4.46
C TYR A 450 -10.41 -16.53 5.43
N VAL A 451 -10.05 -15.36 5.95
CA VAL A 451 -8.92 -15.17 6.87
C VAL A 451 -9.31 -14.19 7.98
N ASP A 452 -8.64 -14.31 9.13
CA ASP A 452 -8.68 -13.27 10.15
C ASP A 452 -7.90 -12.04 9.63
N CYS A 453 -8.42 -10.84 9.91
CA CYS A 453 -7.83 -9.60 9.44
C CYS A 453 -7.53 -8.60 10.56
N ASN A 454 -7.50 -9.06 11.82
CA ASN A 454 -7.15 -8.25 12.96
C ASN A 454 -5.63 -7.98 13.08
N ARG A 455 -5.27 -6.71 13.13
CA ARG A 455 -3.90 -6.21 13.31
C ARG A 455 -3.58 -6.03 14.79
N VAL A 456 -2.72 -6.91 15.31
CA VAL A 456 -2.32 -6.89 16.74
C VAL A 456 -1.55 -5.60 17.09
N SER A 457 -0.72 -5.10 16.18
CA SER A 457 -0.10 -3.77 16.34
C SER A 457 0.35 -3.17 15.03
N ASN A 458 0.57 -1.85 15.00
CA ASN A 458 1.16 -1.16 13.84
C ASN A 458 2.58 -1.65 13.47
N LYS A 459 3.25 -2.41 14.35
CA LYS A 459 4.57 -3.01 14.09
C LYS A 459 4.47 -4.43 13.52
N GLN A 460 3.35 -5.11 13.72
CA GLN A 460 3.06 -6.44 13.16
C GLN A 460 1.97 -6.31 12.11
N VAL A 461 2.39 -5.85 10.93
CA VAL A 461 1.52 -5.58 9.79
C VAL A 461 0.96 -6.86 9.17
N SER A 462 1.65 -8.00 9.32
CA SER A 462 1.31 -9.26 8.65
C SER A 462 -0.02 -9.88 9.07
N SER A 463 -0.68 -9.40 10.14
CA SER A 463 -1.89 -10.05 10.65
C SER A 463 -3.21 -9.50 10.11
N GLY A 464 -3.20 -8.40 9.33
CA GLY A 464 -4.40 -7.89 8.64
C GLY A 464 -4.52 -6.37 8.60
N HIS A 465 -5.57 -5.86 7.97
CA HIS A 465 -5.79 -4.42 7.74
C HIS A 465 -6.64 -3.73 8.82
N VAL A 466 -7.25 -4.47 9.75
CA VAL A 466 -8.11 -3.91 10.80
C VAL A 466 -7.31 -3.60 12.06
N VAL A 467 -7.46 -2.42 12.64
CA VAL A 467 -6.87 -2.07 13.94
C VAL A 467 -7.97 -1.84 14.96
N ILE A 468 -8.01 -2.68 15.99
CA ILE A 468 -8.87 -2.46 17.15
C ILE A 468 -8.19 -1.42 18.05
N LYS A 469 -8.86 -0.30 18.29
CA LYS A 469 -8.29 0.83 19.02
C LYS A 469 -9.24 1.38 20.08
N THR A 470 -8.70 1.61 21.28
CA THR A 470 -9.40 2.25 22.40
C THR A 470 -9.50 3.77 22.20
N GLY A 471 -10.51 4.39 22.80
CA GLY A 471 -10.72 5.84 22.73
C GLY A 471 -11.30 6.35 21.41
N LEU A 472 -11.69 5.46 20.49
CA LEU A 472 -12.50 5.83 19.33
C LEU A 472 -13.97 5.86 19.72
N THR A 473 -14.65 6.98 19.45
CA THR A 473 -16.08 7.13 19.71
C THR A 473 -16.89 6.64 18.51
N PHE A 474 -18.03 6.00 18.78
CA PHE A 474 -19.00 5.64 17.76
C PHE A 474 -20.42 5.91 18.27
N LYS A 475 -21.36 6.08 17.33
CA LYS A 475 -22.79 6.20 17.62
C LYS A 475 -23.49 4.86 17.39
N VAL A 476 -24.55 4.61 18.13
CA VAL A 476 -25.44 3.46 17.90
C VAL A 476 -26.78 3.98 17.42
N LYS A 477 -27.31 3.37 16.36
CA LYS A 477 -28.68 3.57 15.92
C LYS A 477 -29.37 2.21 15.84
N ASP A 478 -30.49 2.07 16.52
CA ASP A 478 -31.34 0.89 16.44
C ASP A 478 -32.60 1.24 15.63
N LEU A 479 -32.91 0.44 14.61
CA LEU A 479 -34.05 0.62 13.71
C LEU A 479 -35.11 -0.49 13.86
N ARG A 480 -34.90 -1.46 14.74
CA ARG A 480 -35.81 -2.61 14.95
C ARG A 480 -37.19 -2.21 15.45
#